data_AF-A0A7X8UAA3-F1
#
_entry.id   AF-A0A7X8UAA3-F1
#
_cell.length_a   1.000
_cell.length_b   1.000
_cell.length_c   1.000
_cell.angle_alpha   90.00
_cell.angle_beta   90.00
_cell.angle_gamma   90.00
#
_symmetry.space_group_name_H-M   'P 1'
#
loop_
_entity.id
_entity.type
_entity.pdbx_description
1 polymer ?
#
loop_
_entity_poly.entity_id
_entity_poly.type
_entity_poly.pdbx_seq_one_letter_code
_entity_poly.pdbx_strand_id
1 'polypeptide(L)' 'MNLPPENKYDNNEKMVELAQKGDADARARVYENNIGLVYMVLERFKNSSYEYEDLFQIGSIGLLKAI' A
#
# COMPACT_ATOMS: atom_id res chain seq x y z
N MET A 1 27.56 3.50 -13.66
CA MET A 1 27.18 2.23 -13.03
C MET A 1 25.70 2.34 -12.74
N ASN A 2 24.82 1.84 -13.63
CA ASN A 2 23.39 1.79 -13.31
C ASN A 2 23.16 0.51 -12.54
N LEU A 3 22.90 0.64 -11.24
CA LEU A 3 22.36 -0.45 -10.44
C LEU A 3 21.04 -0.88 -11.09
N PRO A 4 20.77 -2.19 -11.23
CA PRO A 4 19.45 -2.65 -11.63
C PRO A 4 18.42 -2.06 -10.65
N PRO A 5 17.21 -1.71 -11.11
CA PRO A 5 16.18 -1.21 -10.21
C PRO A 5 15.99 -2.24 -9.11
N GLU A 6 16.19 -1.80 -7.87
CA GLU A 6 15.94 -2.59 -6.68
C GLU A 6 14.53 -3.20 -6.77
N ASN A 7 14.42 -4.51 -6.64
CA ASN A 7 13.11 -5.14 -6.62
C ASN A 7 12.43 -4.72 -5.31
N LYS A 8 11.43 -3.85 -5.41
CA LYS A 8 10.65 -3.33 -4.26
C LYS A 8 10.03 -4.42 -3.37
N TYR A 9 9.90 -5.64 -3.89
CA TYR A 9 9.35 -6.80 -3.17
C TYR A 9 10.42 -7.79 -2.71
N ASP A 10 11.70 -7.48 -2.89
CA ASP A 10 12.76 -8.34 -2.38
C ASP A 10 12.67 -8.35 -0.85
N ASN A 11 12.43 -9.52 -0.26
CA ASN A 11 12.10 -9.71 1.16
C ASN A 11 10.71 -9.20 1.61
N ASN A 12 9.71 -9.15 0.72
CA ASN A 12 8.36 -8.70 1.08
C ASN A 12 7.76 -9.45 2.28
N GLU A 13 7.92 -10.78 2.36
CA GLU A 13 7.44 -11.58 3.50
C GLU A 13 8.05 -11.12 4.82
N LYS A 14 9.36 -10.88 4.84
CA LYS A 14 10.07 -10.38 6.02
C LYS A 14 9.65 -8.96 6.40
N MET A 15 9.40 -8.09 5.42
CA MET A 15 8.90 -6.74 5.65
C MET A 15 7.48 -6.77 6.25
N VAL A 16 6.61 -7.65 5.77
CA VAL A 16 5.28 -7.85 6.34
C VAL A 16 5.36 -8.35 7.78
N GLU A 17 6.22 -9.34 8.07
CA GLU A 17 6.42 -9.81 9.45
C GLU A 17 6.89 -8.70 10.40
N LEU A 18 7.81 -7.85 9.95
CA LEU A 18 8.30 -6.72 10.75
C LEU A 18 7.19 -5.68 10.97
N ALA A 19 6.43 -5.35 9.93
CA ALA A 19 5.30 -4.43 10.01
C ALA A 19 4.23 -4.90 11.03
N GLN A 20 3.96 -6.21 11.04
CA GLN A 20 3.03 -6.87 11.99
C GLN A 20 3.58 -6.88 13.42
N LYS A 21 4.91 -6.96 13.59
CA LYS A 21 5.59 -6.83 14.89
C LYS A 21 5.65 -5.38 15.40
N GLY A 22 5.15 -4.42 14.64
CA GLY A 22 5.08 -3.01 15.03
C GLY A 22 6.23 -2.14 14.51
N ASP A 23 7.05 -2.65 13.60
CA ASP A 23 8.06 -1.85 12.91
C ASP A 23 7.38 -0.82 11.99
N ALA A 24 7.52 0.46 12.34
CA ALA A 24 6.86 1.56 11.65
C ALA A 24 7.44 1.79 10.24
N ASP A 25 8.74 1.60 10.05
CA ASP A 25 9.41 1.80 8.77
C ASP A 25 9.05 0.68 7.80
N ALA A 26 9.03 -0.56 8.29
CA ALA A 26 8.56 -1.71 7.52
C ALA A 26 7.08 -1.53 7.13
N ARG A 27 6.23 -1.07 8.05
CA ARG A 27 4.82 -0.78 7.77
C ARG A 27 4.64 0.30 6.70
N ALA A 28 5.38 1.40 6.82
CA ALA A 28 5.35 2.49 5.83
C ALA A 28 5.79 1.97 4.45
N ARG A 29 6.88 1.20 4.38
CA ARG A 29 7.39 0.66 3.13
C ARG A 29 6.45 -0.35 2.48
N VAL A 30 5.84 -1.24 3.27
CA VAL A 30 4.82 -2.18 2.77
C VAL A 30 3.60 -1.41 2.26
N TYR A 31 3.15 -0.38 2.97
CA TYR A 31 2.05 0.47 2.52
C TYR A 31 2.37 1.17 1.19
N GLU A 32 3.50 1.88 1.09
CA GLU A 32 3.92 2.62 -0.11
C GLU A 32 4.07 1.71 -1.33
N ASN A 33 4.66 0.52 -1.15
CA ASN A 33 4.83 -0.45 -2.24
C ASN A 33 3.50 -1.00 -2.77
N ASN A 34 2.44 -0.93 -1.99
CA ASN A 34 1.13 -1.53 -2.27
C ASN A 34 -0.01 -0.51 -2.42
N ILE A 35 0.27 0.80 -2.34
CA ILE A 35 -0.74 1.86 -2.53
C ILE A 35 -1.43 1.78 -3.91
N GLY A 36 -0.75 1.22 -4.90
CA GLY A 36 -1.32 0.86 -6.21
C GLY A 36 -2.59 0.00 -6.15
N LEU A 37 -2.70 -0.86 -5.13
CA LEU A 37 -3.87 -1.70 -4.90
C LEU A 37 -5.11 -0.85 -4.59
N VAL A 38 -4.95 0.22 -3.82
CA VAL A 38 -6.03 1.16 -3.48
C VAL A 38 -6.57 1.77 -4.77
N TYR A 39 -5.70 2.35 -5.61
CA TYR A 39 -6.09 2.94 -6.89
C TYR A 39 -6.85 1.93 -7.79
N MET A 40 -6.37 0.69 -7.91
CA MET A 40 -7.03 -0.34 -8.71
C MET A 40 -8.44 -0.69 -8.23
N VAL A 41 -8.69 -0.64 -6.91
CA VAL A 41 -10.03 -0.84 -6.35
C VAL A 41 -10.91 0.38 -6.63
N LEU A 42 -10.38 1.59 -6.44
CA LEU A 42 -11.09 2.85 -6.66
C LEU A 42 -11.58 3.04 -8.10
N GLU A 43 -10.89 2.47 -9.09
CA GLU A 43 -11.34 2.46 -10.49
C GLU A 43 -12.78 1.95 -10.65
N ARG A 44 -13.21 1.02 -9.79
CA ARG A 44 -14.56 0.45 -9.81
C ARG A 44 -15.63 1.41 -9.25
N PHE A 45 -15.23 2.47 -8.58
CA PHE A 45 -16.10 3.43 -7.88
C PHE A 45 -16.08 4.83 -8.49
N LYS A 46 -15.41 5.01 -9.65
CA LYS A 46 -15.33 6.30 -10.36
C LYS A 46 -16.68 6.94 -10.69
N ASN A 47 -17.72 6.14 -10.85
CA ASN A 47 -19.09 6.61 -11.16
C ASN A 47 -19.98 6.71 -9.90
N SER A 48 -19.40 6.61 -8.71
CA SER A 48 -20.15 6.79 -7.46
C SER A 48 -20.41 8.27 -7.16
N SER A 49 -21.30 8.54 -6.21
CA SER A 49 -21.56 9.89 -5.70
C SER A 49 -20.54 10.34 -4.64
N TYR A 50 -19.52 9.54 -4.35
CA TYR A 50 -18.52 9.84 -3.34
C TYR A 50 -17.30 10.52 -3.96
N GLU A 51 -16.71 11.45 -3.20
CA GLU A 51 -15.48 12.10 -3.60
C GLU A 51 -14.32 11.10 -3.67
N TYR A 52 -13.50 11.22 -4.71
CA TYR A 52 -12.39 10.29 -4.95
C TYR A 52 -11.37 10.30 -3.80
N GLU A 53 -11.15 11.47 -3.19
CA GLU A 53 -10.26 11.64 -2.05
C GLU A 53 -10.78 10.89 -0.80
N ASP A 54 -12.09 10.95 -0.53
CA ASP A 54 -12.70 10.21 0.58
C ASP A 54 -12.57 8.69 0.38
N LEU A 55 -12.83 8.22 -0.84
CA LEU A 55 -12.64 6.81 -1.21
C LEU A 55 -11.18 6.39 -1.04
N PHE A 56 -10.24 7.26 -1.41
CA PHE A 56 -8.82 6.99 -1.28
C PHE A 56 -8.40 6.91 0.18
N GLN A 57 -8.88 7.81 1.04
CA GLN A 57 -8.61 7.77 2.47
C GLN A 57 -9.16 6.50 3.12
N ILE A 58 -10.41 6.11 2.80
CA ILE A 58 -11.00 4.86 3.30
C ILE A 58 -10.21 3.64 2.81
N GLY A 59 -9.85 3.61 1.53
CA GLY A 59 -9.02 2.54 0.96
C GLY A 59 -7.63 2.45 1.59
N SER A 60 -7.03 3.60 1.88
CA SER A 60 -5.73 3.71 2.56
C SER A 60 -5.80 3.17 3.99
N ILE A 61 -6.87 3.50 4.74
CA ILE A 61 -7.13 2.92 6.06
C ILE A 61 -7.32 1.41 5.97
N GLY A 62 -8.04 0.92 4.95
CA GLY A 62 -8.24 -0.51 4.71
C GLY A 62 -6.92 -1.25 4.47
N LEU A 63 -6.05 -0.67 3.63
CA LEU A 63 -4.72 -1.22 3.36
C LEU A 63 -3.86 -1.23 4.64
N LEU A 64 -3.83 -0.12 5.39
CA LEU A 64 -3.10 -0.03 6.66
C LEU A 64 -3.55 -1.03 7.72
N LYS A 65 -4.84 -1.39 7.75
CA LYS A 65 -5.38 -2.40 8.67
C LYS A 65 -5.10 -3.84 8.23
N ALA A 66 -4.88 -4.06 6.93
CA ALA A 66 -4.59 -5.37 6.37
C ALA A 66 -3.10 -5.74 6.49
N ILE A 67 -2.24 -4.74 6.63
CA ILE A 67 -0.80 -4.86 6.93
C ILE A 67 -0.64 -5.15 8.42
#